data_AF-A0A971K1P6-F1
#
_entry.id   AF-A0A971K1P6-F1
#
_cell.length_a   1.000
_cell.length_b   1.000
_cell.length_c   1.000
_cell.angle_alpha   90.00
_cell.angle_beta   90.00
_cell.angle_gamma   90.00
#
_symmetry.space_group_name_H-M   'P 1'
#
loop_
_entity.id
_entity.type
_entity.pdbx_description
1 polymer ?
#
loop_
_entity_poly.entity_id
_entity_poly.type
_entity_poly.pdbx_seq_one_letter_code
_entity_poly.pdbx_strand_id
1 'polypeptide(L)'
;MWYYDKKLEYPINIKKCDPRMAKFIISQYGGPDGELAASLRYLSQRFHMPTKETRAILNDIGTEELAHLEMVGTMVHQLTKGVPADIMEKAGLGDFYTDHDNAVYPISASGVPFTAAYIQSKGDVIADLVEDLAAEQKARATYENLIRLADDPDVKDPLRFLREREVVHFQRFGEALRQVQELMGSKKYY
;
A
#
# COMPACT_ATOMS: atom_id res chain seq x y z
N MET A 1 -2.62 -14.61 -15.17
CA MET A 1 -1.18 -14.64 -15.53
C MET A 1 -0.62 -13.26 -15.21
N TRP A 2 0.52 -13.18 -14.55
CA TRP A 2 1.20 -11.92 -14.23
C TRP A 2 2.36 -11.71 -15.19
N TYR A 3 2.63 -10.46 -15.54
CA TYR A 3 3.81 -10.05 -16.27
C TYR A 3 4.59 -9.07 -15.39
N TYR A 4 5.92 -9.17 -15.41
CA TYR A 4 6.79 -8.29 -14.64
C TYR A 4 7.67 -7.48 -15.59
N ASP A 5 7.63 -6.16 -15.44
CA ASP A 5 8.58 -5.23 -16.05
C ASP A 5 9.56 -4.78 -14.96
N LYS A 6 10.84 -4.62 -15.29
CA LYS A 6 11.87 -4.18 -14.34
C LYS A 6 11.78 -2.69 -14.02
N LYS A 7 10.93 -1.95 -14.73
CA LYS A 7 10.69 -0.54 -14.49
C LYS A 7 9.71 -0.38 -13.35
N LEU A 8 10.11 0.43 -12.36
CA LEU A 8 9.18 0.94 -11.35
C LEU A 8 8.13 1.81 -12.03
N GLU A 9 6.90 1.78 -11.49
CA GLU A 9 5.80 2.60 -11.96
C GLU A 9 6.11 4.10 -11.87
N TYR A 10 6.80 4.50 -10.80
CA TYR A 10 7.35 5.84 -10.63
C TYR A 10 8.85 5.80 -10.34
N PRO A 11 9.66 6.72 -10.91
CA PRO A 11 11.11 6.75 -10.67
C PRO A 11 11.45 6.97 -9.19
N ILE A 12 12.29 6.08 -8.63
CA ILE A 12 12.81 6.20 -7.26
C ILE A 12 14.34 6.15 -7.29
N ASN A 13 14.97 7.21 -6.82
CA ASN A 13 16.43 7.38 -6.89
C ASN A 13 16.98 8.17 -5.70
N ILE A 14 16.73 7.65 -4.49
CA ILE A 14 17.18 8.23 -3.22
C ILE A 14 18.70 8.13 -3.11
N LYS A 15 19.35 9.29 -2.95
CA LYS A 15 20.82 9.37 -2.92
C LYS A 15 21.43 9.24 -1.54
N LYS A 16 20.66 9.57 -0.50
CA LYS A 16 21.14 9.61 0.87
C LYS A 16 20.41 8.55 1.71
N CYS A 17 21.18 7.72 2.40
CA CYS A 17 20.58 6.78 3.37
C CYS A 17 19.97 7.56 4.55
N ASP A 18 18.79 7.14 4.98
CA ASP A 18 18.10 7.63 6.18
C ASP A 18 17.34 6.45 6.82
N PRO A 19 18.02 5.65 7.67
CA PRO A 19 17.41 4.51 8.37
C PRO A 19 16.21 4.91 9.22
N ARG A 20 16.22 6.13 9.78
CA ARG A 20 15.08 6.66 10.54
C ARG A 20 13.86 6.79 9.63
N MET A 21 14.02 7.30 8.40
CA MET A 21 12.90 7.37 7.47
C MET A 21 12.46 5.99 6.98
N ALA A 22 13.39 5.05 6.74
CA ALA A 22 13.05 3.67 6.39
C ALA A 22 12.16 3.01 7.45
N LYS A 23 12.47 3.21 8.74
CA LYS A 23 11.67 2.74 9.88
C LYS A 23 10.21 3.18 9.80
N PHE A 24 9.94 4.39 9.30
CA PHE A 24 8.57 4.90 9.17
C PHE A 24 7.90 4.44 7.87
N ILE A 25 8.62 4.51 6.75
CA ILE A 25 8.09 4.13 5.43
C ILE A 25 7.68 2.65 5.38
N ILE A 26 8.38 1.77 6.11
CA ILE A 26 8.06 0.33 6.11
C ILE A 26 6.61 0.04 6.55
N SER A 27 5.96 0.96 7.28
CA SER A 27 4.54 0.84 7.60
C SER A 27 3.63 0.81 6.38
N GLN A 28 4.04 1.43 5.27
CA GLN A 28 3.31 1.32 4.00
C GLN A 28 3.66 0.04 3.23
N TYR A 29 4.72 -0.67 3.61
CA TYR A 29 5.04 -1.97 3.02
C TYR A 29 4.23 -3.09 3.67
N GLY A 30 4.26 -3.20 5.01
CA GLY A 30 3.64 -4.31 5.74
C GLY A 30 2.71 -3.93 6.90
N GLY A 31 2.38 -2.65 7.06
CA GLY A 31 1.40 -2.22 8.05
C GLY A 31 -0.06 -2.52 7.65
N PRO A 32 -1.03 -2.31 8.56
CA PRO A 32 -2.44 -2.63 8.33
C PRO A 32 -3.10 -1.85 7.18
N ASP A 33 -2.61 -0.63 6.97
CA ASP A 33 -3.10 0.28 5.93
C ASP A 33 -2.05 0.44 4.81
N GLY A 34 -1.17 -0.56 4.63
CA GLY A 34 -0.10 -0.56 3.61
C GLY A 34 -0.46 -1.27 2.31
N GLU A 35 0.43 -1.16 1.33
CA GLU A 35 0.23 -1.65 -0.04
C GLU A 35 0.07 -3.17 -0.14
N LEU A 36 0.69 -3.91 0.77
CA LEU A 36 0.46 -5.36 0.86
C LEU A 36 -0.96 -5.68 1.31
N ALA A 37 -1.53 -4.89 2.23
CA ALA A 37 -2.92 -5.04 2.65
C ALA A 37 -3.87 -4.65 1.51
N ALA A 38 -3.62 -3.51 0.85
CA ALA A 38 -4.41 -3.01 -0.27
C ALA A 38 -4.46 -4.02 -1.43
N SER A 39 -3.30 -4.45 -1.93
CA SER A 39 -3.20 -5.44 -3.01
C SER A 39 -3.96 -6.73 -2.70
N LEU A 40 -3.70 -7.34 -1.54
CA LEU A 40 -4.36 -8.59 -1.16
C LEU A 40 -5.86 -8.42 -0.95
N ARG A 41 -6.32 -7.29 -0.40
CA ARG A 41 -7.74 -6.98 -0.22
C ARG A 41 -8.46 -6.96 -1.57
N TYR A 42 -8.03 -6.11 -2.49
CA TYR A 42 -8.73 -5.88 -3.76
C TYR A 42 -8.68 -7.12 -4.66
N LEU A 43 -7.52 -7.79 -4.73
CA LEU A 43 -7.37 -9.02 -5.52
C LEU A 43 -8.18 -10.20 -4.96
N SER A 44 -8.50 -10.20 -3.67
CA SER A 44 -9.37 -11.21 -3.04
C SER A 44 -10.84 -10.92 -3.26
N GLN A 45 -11.25 -9.65 -3.14
CA GLN A 45 -12.65 -9.25 -3.27
C GLN A 45 -13.17 -9.29 -4.72
N ARG A 46 -12.32 -9.10 -5.74
CA ARG A 46 -12.72 -9.05 -7.17
C ARG A 46 -13.56 -10.26 -7.62
N PHE A 47 -13.37 -11.43 -7.03
CA PHE A 47 -14.07 -12.66 -7.45
C PHE A 47 -15.59 -12.59 -7.23
N HIS A 48 -16.03 -11.81 -6.24
CA HIS A 48 -17.44 -11.65 -5.89
C HIS A 48 -18.11 -10.46 -6.57
N MET A 49 -17.34 -9.60 -7.27
CA MET A 49 -17.89 -8.41 -7.92
C MET A 49 -18.91 -8.78 -9.02
N PRO A 50 -20.07 -8.08 -9.06
CA PRO A 50 -21.25 -8.52 -9.81
C PRO A 50 -21.18 -8.18 -11.30
N THR A 51 -20.34 -7.22 -11.68
CA THR A 51 -20.17 -6.80 -13.09
C THR A 51 -18.72 -7.02 -13.55
N LYS A 52 -18.51 -7.05 -14.87
CA LYS A 52 -17.17 -7.16 -15.43
C LYS A 52 -16.36 -5.90 -15.13
N GLU A 53 -17.01 -4.75 -15.12
CA GLU A 53 -16.46 -3.44 -14.88
C GLU A 53 -15.97 -3.30 -13.43
N THR A 54 -16.82 -3.64 -12.46
CA THR A 54 -16.46 -3.59 -11.02
C THR A 54 -15.36 -4.59 -10.68
N ARG A 55 -15.41 -5.79 -11.28
CA ARG A 55 -14.33 -6.77 -11.18
C ARG A 55 -13.02 -6.26 -11.78
N ALA A 56 -13.08 -5.58 -12.91
CA ALA A 56 -11.91 -5.01 -13.56
C ALA A 56 -11.28 -3.90 -12.70
N ILE A 57 -12.09 -3.02 -12.11
CA ILE A 57 -11.59 -1.96 -11.21
C ILE A 57 -10.77 -2.56 -10.07
N LEU A 58 -11.29 -3.56 -9.34
CA LEU A 58 -10.54 -4.22 -8.25
C LEU A 58 -9.31 -4.97 -8.75
N ASN A 59 -9.39 -5.58 -9.93
CA ASN A 59 -8.27 -6.28 -10.53
C ASN A 59 -7.13 -5.33 -10.90
N ASP A 60 -7.46 -4.19 -11.51
CA ASP A 60 -6.51 -3.24 -12.04
C ASP A 60 -5.86 -2.45 -10.90
N ILE A 61 -6.65 -1.97 -9.93
CA ILE A 61 -6.11 -1.29 -8.74
C ILE A 61 -5.29 -2.26 -7.89
N GLY A 62 -5.81 -3.46 -7.58
CA GLY A 62 -5.05 -4.44 -6.80
C GLY A 62 -3.75 -4.91 -7.48
N THR A 63 -3.67 -4.80 -8.81
CA THR A 63 -2.43 -5.02 -9.58
C THR A 63 -1.47 -3.84 -9.45
N GLU A 64 -1.99 -2.61 -9.52
CA GLU A 64 -1.25 -1.38 -9.28
C GLU A 64 -0.64 -1.36 -7.87
N GLU A 65 -1.37 -1.82 -6.86
CA GLU A 65 -0.86 -1.90 -5.47
C GLU A 65 0.36 -2.81 -5.33
N LEU A 66 0.54 -3.80 -6.20
CA LEU A 66 1.77 -4.61 -6.19
C LEU A 66 2.97 -3.82 -6.75
N ALA A 67 2.73 -2.88 -7.68
CA ALA A 67 3.75 -1.95 -8.13
C ALA A 67 4.07 -0.90 -7.05
N HIS A 68 3.06 -0.40 -6.33
CA HIS A 68 3.25 0.44 -5.15
C HIS A 68 4.05 -0.27 -4.07
N LEU A 69 3.75 -1.54 -3.80
CA LEU A 69 4.51 -2.36 -2.85
C LEU A 69 6.00 -2.47 -3.26
N GLU A 70 6.29 -2.67 -4.54
CA GLU A 70 7.66 -2.67 -5.07
C GLU A 70 8.34 -1.30 -4.91
N MET A 71 7.60 -0.21 -5.14
CA MET A 71 8.08 1.16 -4.94
C MET A 71 8.46 1.39 -3.47
N VAL A 72 7.56 1.10 -2.52
CA VAL A 72 7.83 1.27 -1.08
C VAL A 72 9.01 0.39 -0.64
N GLY A 73 9.06 -0.87 -1.09
CA GLY A 73 10.19 -1.76 -0.83
C GLY A 73 11.51 -1.21 -1.37
N THR A 74 11.49 -0.63 -2.58
CA THR A 74 12.66 0.04 -3.17
C THR A 74 13.11 1.24 -2.34
N MET A 75 12.18 2.05 -1.83
CA MET A 75 12.50 3.17 -0.95
C MET A 75 13.17 2.69 0.34
N VAL A 76 12.59 1.69 1.02
CA VAL A 76 13.16 1.10 2.25
C VAL A 76 14.56 0.54 1.98
N HIS A 77 14.73 -0.17 0.86
CA HIS A 77 16.03 -0.70 0.47
C HIS A 77 17.07 0.41 0.23
N GLN A 78 16.77 1.42 -0.58
CA GLN A 78 17.72 2.50 -0.86
C GLN A 78 18.10 3.31 0.40
N LEU A 79 17.16 3.48 1.33
CA LEU A 79 17.38 4.19 2.59
C LEU A 79 18.25 3.42 3.60
N THR A 80 18.33 2.09 3.49
CA THR A 80 19.06 1.21 4.42
C THR A 80 20.26 0.51 3.80
N LYS A 81 20.45 0.62 2.47
CA LYS A 81 21.50 -0.09 1.73
C LYS A 81 22.90 0.21 2.27
N GLY A 82 23.53 -0.84 2.83
CA GLY A 82 24.91 -0.77 3.32
C GLY A 82 25.08 0.04 4.61
N VAL A 83 23.99 0.33 5.31
CA VAL A 83 24.04 0.99 6.61
C VAL A 83 24.60 0.00 7.64
N PRO A 84 25.67 0.36 8.38
CA PRO A 84 26.24 -0.51 9.41
C PRO A 84 25.32 -0.71 10.61
N ALA A 85 25.47 -1.86 11.29
CA ALA A 85 24.67 -2.24 12.47
C ALA A 85 24.63 -1.16 13.57
N ASP A 86 25.76 -0.51 13.87
CA ASP A 86 25.84 0.52 14.92
C ASP A 86 25.03 1.79 14.56
N ILE A 87 24.89 2.08 13.27
CA ILE A 87 24.06 3.19 12.78
C ILE A 87 22.58 2.80 12.79
N MET A 88 22.25 1.56 12.43
CA MET A 88 20.88 1.02 12.56
C MET A 88 20.40 1.05 14.01
N GLU A 89 21.25 0.61 14.94
CA GLU A 89 20.98 0.64 16.39
C GLU A 89 20.73 2.08 16.88
N LYS A 90 21.62 3.03 16.54
CA LYS A 90 21.46 4.45 16.89
C LYS A 90 20.19 5.09 16.29
N ALA A 91 19.71 4.58 15.15
CA ALA A 91 18.45 5.00 14.54
C ALA A 91 17.21 4.31 15.17
N GLY A 92 17.39 3.47 16.18
CA GLY A 92 16.31 2.73 16.84
C GLY A 92 15.78 1.57 16.00
N LEU A 93 16.62 0.97 15.16
CA LEU A 93 16.37 -0.23 14.35
C LEU A 93 17.24 -1.42 14.78
N GLY A 94 17.82 -1.41 15.99
CA GLY A 94 18.69 -2.50 16.48
C GLY A 94 17.98 -3.86 16.52
N ASP A 95 16.76 -3.91 17.06
CA ASP A 95 15.95 -5.14 17.10
C ASP A 95 15.62 -5.63 15.68
N PHE A 96 15.19 -4.73 14.79
CA PHE A 96 14.92 -5.05 13.40
C PHE A 96 16.17 -5.60 12.69
N TYR A 97 17.32 -4.95 12.86
CA TYR A 97 18.58 -5.37 12.27
C TYR A 97 19.01 -6.75 12.76
N THR A 98 18.76 -7.06 14.03
CA THR A 98 19.08 -8.37 14.63
C THR A 98 18.33 -9.50 13.92
N ASP A 99 17.06 -9.28 13.57
CA ASP A 99 16.22 -10.29 12.94
C ASP A 99 16.31 -10.29 11.41
N HIS A 100 16.59 -9.14 10.80
CA HIS A 100 16.38 -8.92 9.37
C HIS A 100 17.53 -8.20 8.64
N ASP A 101 18.64 -7.87 9.31
CA ASP A 101 19.74 -7.08 8.74
C ASP A 101 19.19 -5.80 8.07
N ASN A 102 19.56 -5.52 6.81
CA ASN A 102 19.03 -4.40 6.02
C ASN A 102 17.93 -4.84 5.03
N ALA A 103 17.23 -5.95 5.30
CA ALA A 103 16.20 -6.49 4.41
C ALA A 103 14.89 -5.67 4.45
N VAL A 104 14.05 -5.87 3.44
CA VAL A 104 12.67 -5.36 3.41
C VAL A 104 11.76 -6.47 3.94
N TYR A 105 11.20 -6.27 5.12
CA TYR A 105 10.32 -7.24 5.79
C TYR A 105 8.91 -6.66 5.96
N PRO A 106 7.82 -7.42 5.70
CA PRO A 106 6.45 -6.94 5.81
C PRO A 106 6.04 -6.73 7.28
N ILE A 107 6.35 -5.55 7.81
CA ILE A 107 6.10 -5.13 9.19
C ILE A 107 5.63 -3.67 9.25
N SER A 108 4.86 -3.33 10.28
CA SER A 108 4.55 -1.93 10.58
C SER A 108 5.77 -1.19 11.17
N ALA A 109 5.73 0.14 11.16
CA ALA A 109 6.73 0.96 11.86
C ALA A 109 6.76 0.74 13.39
N SER A 110 5.68 0.19 13.95
CA SER A 110 5.57 -0.21 15.35
C SER A 110 6.06 -1.64 15.64
N GLY A 111 6.55 -2.36 14.63
CA GLY A 111 7.12 -3.69 14.81
C GLY A 111 6.10 -4.83 14.78
N VAL A 112 4.90 -4.62 14.24
CA VAL A 112 3.88 -5.68 14.10
C VAL A 112 3.96 -6.29 12.70
N PRO A 113 4.27 -7.60 12.57
CA PRO A 113 4.32 -8.25 11.27
C PRO A 113 2.96 -8.23 10.57
N PHE A 114 3.00 -8.19 9.24
CA PHE A 114 1.79 -8.28 8.43
C PHE A 114 0.97 -9.52 8.78
N THR A 115 -0.35 -9.35 8.83
CA THR A 115 -1.29 -10.45 9.07
C THR A 115 -2.54 -10.29 8.23
N ALA A 116 -3.10 -11.41 7.78
CA ALA A 116 -4.38 -11.42 7.07
C ALA A 116 -5.52 -10.79 7.88
N ALA A 117 -5.38 -10.66 9.20
CA ALA A 117 -6.36 -9.98 10.06
C ALA A 117 -6.53 -8.48 9.73
N TYR A 118 -5.63 -7.87 8.95
CA TYR A 118 -5.71 -6.47 8.53
C TYR A 118 -6.70 -6.20 7.39
N ILE A 119 -7.14 -7.24 6.69
CA ILE A 119 -8.06 -7.11 5.53
C ILE A 119 -9.34 -7.89 5.79
N GLN A 120 -10.44 -7.50 5.13
CA GLN A 120 -11.62 -8.32 5.01
C GLN A 120 -11.99 -8.54 3.53
N SER A 121 -12.64 -9.67 3.28
CA SER A 121 -13.32 -9.97 2.02
C SER A 121 -14.54 -10.78 2.39
N LYS A 122 -15.70 -10.13 2.35
CA LYS A 122 -16.95 -10.65 2.91
C LYS A 122 -17.83 -11.30 1.85
N GLY A 123 -17.61 -10.99 0.56
CA GLY A 123 -18.51 -11.39 -0.52
C GLY A 123 -19.80 -10.57 -0.56
N ASP A 124 -20.07 -9.75 0.46
CA ASP A 124 -21.00 -8.63 0.37
C ASP A 124 -20.31 -7.47 -0.33
N VAL A 125 -20.70 -7.26 -1.58
CA VAL A 125 -20.03 -6.34 -2.51
C VAL A 125 -20.13 -4.87 -2.10
N ILE A 126 -21.15 -4.49 -1.33
CA ILE A 126 -21.27 -3.12 -0.80
C ILE A 126 -20.33 -2.96 0.38
N ALA A 127 -20.31 -3.92 1.31
CA ALA A 127 -19.41 -3.90 2.45
C ALA A 127 -17.93 -3.88 2.00
N ASP A 128 -17.57 -4.72 1.03
CA ASP A 128 -16.22 -4.82 0.47
C ASP A 128 -15.80 -3.47 -0.17
N LEU A 129 -16.63 -2.86 -1.03
CA LEU A 129 -16.31 -1.57 -1.66
C LEU A 129 -16.25 -0.39 -0.66
N VAL A 130 -17.03 -0.44 0.42
CA VAL A 130 -16.96 0.56 1.50
C VAL A 130 -15.68 0.38 2.33
N GLU A 131 -15.25 -0.87 2.56
CA GLU A 131 -13.95 -1.14 3.16
C GLU A 131 -12.82 -0.57 2.30
N ASP A 132 -12.86 -0.77 0.98
CA ASP A 132 -11.85 -0.28 0.05
C ASP A 132 -11.74 1.25 0.09
N LEU A 133 -12.87 1.96 0.05
CA LEU A 133 -12.91 3.42 0.23
C LEU A 133 -12.27 3.86 1.56
N ALA A 134 -12.51 3.12 2.64
CA ALA A 134 -11.91 3.42 3.94
C ALA A 134 -10.41 3.08 3.96
N ALA A 135 -9.99 2.03 3.28
CA ALA A 135 -8.59 1.64 3.16
C ALA A 135 -7.76 2.74 2.51
N GLU A 136 -8.18 3.22 1.33
CA GLU A 136 -7.52 4.31 0.59
C GLU A 136 -7.40 5.60 1.43
N GLN A 137 -8.43 5.93 2.23
CA GLN A 137 -8.35 7.13 3.08
C GLN A 137 -7.36 6.98 4.24
N LYS A 138 -7.22 5.78 4.80
CA LYS A 138 -6.27 5.48 5.87
C LYS A 138 -4.83 5.46 5.33
N ALA A 139 -4.62 4.85 4.16
CA ALA A 139 -3.34 4.83 3.49
C ALA A 139 -2.91 6.24 3.04
N ARG A 140 -3.78 7.03 2.40
CA ARG A 140 -3.56 8.46 2.13
C ARG A 140 -3.14 9.25 3.38
N ALA A 141 -3.84 9.07 4.50
CA ALA A 141 -3.53 9.78 5.75
C ALA A 141 -2.14 9.38 6.28
N THR A 142 -1.77 8.11 6.18
CA THR A 142 -0.44 7.61 6.54
C THR A 142 0.63 8.21 5.62
N TYR A 143 0.41 8.28 4.31
CA TYR A 143 1.31 8.96 3.39
C TYR A 143 1.50 10.44 3.71
N GLU A 144 0.43 11.16 4.07
CA GLU A 144 0.54 12.56 4.49
C GLU A 144 1.37 12.73 5.76
N ASN A 145 1.32 11.77 6.70
CA ASN A 145 2.20 11.77 7.86
C ASN A 145 3.66 11.53 7.46
N LEU A 146 3.93 10.57 6.56
CA LEU A 146 5.28 10.29 6.06
C LEU A 146 5.88 11.50 5.32
N ILE A 147 5.08 12.19 4.50
CA ILE A 147 5.51 13.41 3.79
C ILE A 147 5.90 14.52 4.78
N ARG A 148 5.20 14.63 5.93
CA ARG A 148 5.56 15.58 7.01
C ARG A 148 6.84 15.19 7.75
N LEU A 149 7.15 13.89 7.86
CA LEU A 149 8.34 13.36 8.55
C LEU A 149 9.61 13.33 7.68
N ALA A 150 9.44 13.33 6.36
CA ALA A 150 10.53 13.36 5.41
C ALA A 150 11.08 14.78 5.27
N ASP A 151 12.37 14.88 4.99
CA ASP A 151 13.03 16.15 4.61
C ASP A 151 13.55 16.10 3.18
N ASP A 152 14.11 14.95 2.77
CA ASP A 152 14.71 14.70 1.47
C ASP A 152 13.68 14.76 0.32
N PRO A 153 13.87 15.63 -0.69
CA PRO A 153 13.04 15.66 -1.89
C PRO A 153 12.96 14.32 -2.63
N ASP A 154 14.06 13.54 -2.68
CA ASP A 154 14.10 12.25 -3.38
C ASP A 154 13.23 11.19 -2.69
N VAL A 155 12.88 11.42 -1.41
CA VAL A 155 11.91 10.61 -0.65
C VAL A 155 10.50 11.20 -0.77
N LYS A 156 10.35 12.53 -0.67
CA LYS A 156 9.04 13.18 -0.72
C LYS A 156 8.33 12.99 -2.04
N ASP A 157 9.07 12.99 -3.15
CA ASP A 157 8.50 12.92 -4.49
C ASP A 157 7.73 11.61 -4.75
N PRO A 158 8.32 10.42 -4.57
CA PRO A 158 7.58 9.16 -4.69
C PRO A 158 6.46 9.02 -3.65
N LEU A 159 6.62 9.55 -2.42
CA LEU A 159 5.51 9.56 -1.44
C LEU A 159 4.33 10.41 -1.89
N ARG A 160 4.57 11.53 -2.58
CA ARG A 160 3.50 12.37 -3.15
C ARG A 160 2.79 11.68 -4.30
N PHE A 161 3.53 10.95 -5.13
CA PHE A 161 2.95 10.13 -6.18
C PHE A 161 2.00 9.09 -5.58
N LEU A 162 2.48 8.27 -4.64
CA LEU A 162 1.67 7.24 -3.98
C LEU A 162 0.44 7.85 -3.32
N ARG A 163 0.62 8.92 -2.54
CA ARG A 163 -0.50 9.68 -1.93
C ARG A 163 -1.56 10.14 -2.92
N GLU A 164 -1.17 10.51 -4.14
CA GLU A 164 -2.12 10.94 -5.17
C GLU A 164 -2.84 9.74 -5.81
N ARG A 165 -2.18 8.59 -5.92
CA ARG A 165 -2.82 7.34 -6.37
C ARG A 165 -3.94 6.93 -5.44
N GLU A 166 -3.76 7.05 -4.12
CA GLU A 166 -4.81 6.83 -3.12
C GLU A 166 -6.08 7.65 -3.38
N VAL A 167 -5.91 8.91 -3.80
CA VAL A 167 -7.05 9.78 -4.14
C VAL A 167 -7.76 9.30 -5.39
N VAL A 168 -7.01 8.84 -6.39
CA VAL A 168 -7.58 8.28 -7.61
C VAL A 168 -8.31 6.97 -7.33
N HIS A 169 -7.69 6.04 -6.59
CA HIS A 169 -8.26 4.76 -6.21
C HIS A 169 -9.53 4.93 -5.40
N PHE A 170 -9.53 5.81 -4.40
CA PHE A 170 -10.73 6.20 -3.66
C PHE A 170 -11.88 6.63 -4.59
N GLN A 171 -11.59 7.47 -5.60
CA GLN A 171 -12.62 7.90 -6.55
C GLN A 171 -13.13 6.74 -7.42
N ARG A 172 -12.25 5.83 -7.87
CA ARG A 172 -12.61 4.67 -8.68
C ARG A 172 -13.44 3.65 -7.91
N PHE A 173 -13.11 3.39 -6.64
CA PHE A 173 -13.97 2.57 -5.76
C PHE A 173 -15.31 3.25 -5.49
N GLY A 174 -15.35 4.57 -5.39
CA GLY A 174 -16.60 5.32 -5.24
C GLY A 174 -17.51 5.21 -6.47
N GLU A 175 -16.92 5.21 -7.66
CA GLU A 175 -17.65 4.93 -8.91
C GLU A 175 -18.16 3.49 -8.97
N ALA A 176 -17.33 2.51 -8.61
CA ALA A 176 -17.72 1.11 -8.52
C ALA A 176 -18.89 0.91 -7.54
N LEU A 177 -18.83 1.53 -6.35
CA LEU A 177 -19.87 1.45 -5.34
C LEU A 177 -21.21 1.97 -5.86
N ARG A 178 -21.22 3.13 -6.53
CA ARG A 178 -22.45 3.66 -7.14
C ARG A 178 -23.04 2.69 -8.16
N GLN A 179 -22.21 2.13 -9.05
CA GLN A 179 -22.68 1.15 -10.05
C GLN A 179 -23.29 -0.10 -9.40
N VAL A 180 -22.65 -0.63 -8.35
CA VAL A 180 -23.16 -1.80 -7.61
C VAL A 180 -24.48 -1.49 -6.93
N GLN A 181 -24.59 -0.33 -6.26
CA GLN A 181 -25.82 0.08 -5.59
C GLN A 181 -26.98 0.28 -6.58
N GLU A 182 -26.74 0.89 -7.73
CA GLU A 182 -27.74 1.03 -8.80
C GLU A 182 -28.21 -0.33 -9.33
N LEU A 183 -27.27 -1.26 -9.55
CA LEU A 183 -27.59 -2.62 -9.99
C LEU A 183 -28.46 -3.36 -8.96
N MET A 184 -28.09 -3.30 -7.68
CA MET A 184 -28.82 -3.96 -6.59
C MET A 184 -30.17 -3.30 -6.30
N GLY A 185 -30.31 -2.00 -6.56
CA GLY A 185 -31.58 -1.28 -6.46
C GLY A 185 -32.54 -1.52 -7.63
N SER A 186 -32.09 -2.18 -8.70
CA SER A 186 -32.95 -2.49 -9.85
C SER A 186 -33.97 -3.58 -9.54
N LYS A 187 -35.17 -3.52 -10.14
CA LYS A 187 -36.33 -4.43 -9.95
C LYS A 187 -36.05 -5.94 -10.18
N LYS A 188 -34.83 -6.32 -10.54
CA LYS A 188 -34.43 -7.74 -10.70
C LYS A 188 -33.88 -8.36 -9.41
N TYR A 189 -33.52 -7.55 -8.42
CA TYR A 189 -32.94 -8.01 -7.15
C TYR A 189 -33.91 -7.95 -5.95
N TYR A 190 -35.10 -7.35 -6.14
CA TYR A 190 -36.22 -7.35 -5.19
C TYR A 190 -37.49 -7.85 -5.87
#